data_AF-Y0KH92-F1
#
_entry.id   AF-Y0KH92-F1
#
_cell.length_a   1.000
_cell.length_b   1.000
_cell.length_c   1.000
_cell.angle_alpha   90.00
_cell.angle_beta   90.00
_cell.angle_gamma   90.00
#
_symmetry.space_group_name_H-M   'P 1'
#
loop_
_entity.id
_entity.type
_entity.pdbx_description
1 polymer ?
#
loop_
_entity_poly.entity_id
_entity_poly.type
_entity_poly.pdbx_seq_one_letter_code
_entity_poly.pdbx_strand_id
1 'polypeptide(L)'
;MSGLYEGDLIRPLGLVTLYFAYAEAEIDMLIDTLPSIDPYDNKKRQWNVGRKLIYAQKLTKQMHSESLIGLNEILNEAKMHFERRNVVIHSCIFAGGRMVSNRKNAPNQQISASELNQLAESIWACKEQINMYRCRHIPPLLAESENAN
;
A
#
# COMPACT_ATOMS: atom_id res chain seq x y z
N MET A 1 -20.68 21.30 24.60
CA MET A 1 -21.17 20.00 24.11
C MET A 1 -19.95 19.24 23.62
N SER A 2 -19.43 18.34 24.45
CA SER A 2 -18.08 17.76 24.35
C SER A 2 -18.14 16.23 24.28
N GLY A 3 -17.31 15.62 23.42
CA GLY A 3 -16.72 14.31 23.71
C GLY A 3 -17.29 13.05 23.04
N LEU A 4 -18.31 13.11 22.18
CA LEU A 4 -18.88 11.86 21.59
C LEU A 4 -18.07 11.27 20.42
N TYR A 5 -17.14 12.02 19.83
CA TYR A 5 -16.29 11.54 18.71
C TYR A 5 -14.78 11.59 19.00
N GLU A 6 -14.34 12.23 20.09
CA GLU A 6 -12.96 12.12 20.57
C GLU A 6 -12.75 10.72 21.16
N GLY A 7 -12.34 9.78 20.31
CA GLY A 7 -12.15 8.38 20.69
C GLY A 7 -12.93 7.37 19.86
N ASP A 8 -13.73 7.80 18.88
CA ASP A 8 -14.35 6.88 17.92
C ASP A 8 -13.29 6.40 16.91
N LEU A 9 -12.75 5.21 17.18
CA LEU A 9 -11.79 4.54 16.30
C LEU A 9 -12.47 3.79 15.15
N ILE A 10 -13.79 3.60 15.19
CA ILE A 10 -14.51 2.77 14.22
C ILE A 10 -14.40 3.37 12.83
N ARG A 11 -14.75 4.66 12.70
CA ARG A 11 -14.67 5.36 11.40
C ARG A 11 -13.26 5.36 10.80
N PRO A 12 -12.21 5.85 11.50
CA PRO A 12 -10.89 5.90 10.90
C PRO A 12 -10.30 4.50 10.68
N LEU A 13 -10.64 3.51 11.49
CA LEU A 13 -10.26 2.11 11.23
C LEU A 13 -10.94 1.57 9.96
N GLY A 14 -12.21 1.89 9.73
CA GLY A 14 -12.91 1.56 8.49
C GLY A 14 -12.26 2.20 7.25
N LEU A 15 -11.83 3.45 7.36
CA LEU A 15 -11.08 4.14 6.30
C LEU A 15 -9.74 3.46 6.03
N VAL A 16 -8.98 3.12 7.08
CA VAL A 16 -7.74 2.34 6.95
C VAL A 16 -8.03 1.04 6.18
N THR A 17 -8.98 0.22 6.64
CA THR A 17 -9.29 -1.06 5.96
C THR A 17 -9.62 -0.86 4.48
N LEU A 18 -10.49 0.09 4.16
CA LEU A 18 -10.94 0.32 2.79
C LEU A 18 -9.82 0.87 1.89
N TYR A 19 -9.09 1.87 2.35
CA TYR A 19 -8.06 2.52 1.53
C TYR A 19 -6.86 1.60 1.30
N PHE A 20 -6.51 0.74 2.26
CA PHE A 20 -5.52 -0.31 2.03
C PHE A 20 -5.98 -1.34 1.00
N ALA A 21 -7.27 -1.67 0.93
CA ALA A 21 -7.79 -2.56 -0.10
C ALA A 21 -7.70 -1.92 -1.49
N TYR A 22 -7.99 -0.62 -1.61
CA TYR A 22 -7.81 0.12 -2.86
C TYR A 22 -6.35 0.22 -3.29
N ALA A 23 -5.44 0.46 -2.34
CA ALA A 23 -4.00 0.48 -2.63
C ALA A 23 -3.50 -0.89 -3.09
N GLU A 24 -3.96 -1.99 -2.47
CA GLU A 24 -3.61 -3.35 -2.88
C GLU A 24 -4.11 -3.65 -4.30
N ALA A 25 -5.34 -3.27 -4.63
CA ALA A 25 -5.87 -3.41 -5.99
C ALA A 25 -5.07 -2.57 -7.02
N GLU A 26 -4.64 -1.36 -6.65
CA GLU A 26 -3.82 -0.52 -7.53
C GLU A 26 -2.43 -1.14 -7.78
N ILE A 27 -1.84 -1.80 -6.77
CA ILE A 27 -0.59 -2.57 -6.94
C ILE A 27 -0.82 -3.74 -7.90
N ASP A 28 -1.95 -4.45 -7.80
CA ASP A 28 -2.30 -5.52 -8.75
C ASP A 28 -2.43 -4.97 -10.18
N MET A 29 -3.14 -3.83 -10.34
CA MET A 29 -3.27 -3.17 -11.64
C MET A 29 -1.91 -2.71 -12.20
N LEU A 30 -1.01 -2.20 -11.36
CA LEU A 30 0.34 -1.83 -11.76
C LEU A 30 1.08 -3.04 -12.34
N ILE A 31 1.08 -4.16 -11.63
CA ILE A 31 1.76 -5.38 -12.09
C ILE A 31 1.11 -5.89 -13.39
N ASP A 32 -0.21 -5.83 -13.50
CA ASP A 32 -0.95 -6.22 -14.70
C ASP A 32 -0.62 -5.38 -15.94
N THR A 33 -0.12 -4.15 -15.77
CA THR A 33 0.33 -3.33 -16.91
C THR A 33 1.71 -3.71 -17.44
N LEU A 34 2.43 -4.64 -16.79
CA LEU A 34 3.81 -5.01 -17.14
C LEU A 34 3.96 -6.47 -17.64
N PRO A 35 3.04 -7.02 -18.46
CA PRO A 35 3.09 -8.44 -18.82
C PRO A 35 4.25 -8.79 -19.77
N SER A 36 4.77 -7.80 -20.50
CA SER A 36 5.91 -7.96 -21.40
C SER A 36 7.23 -8.24 -20.68
N ILE A 37 7.33 -7.93 -19.39
CA ILE A 37 8.51 -8.18 -18.57
C ILE A 37 8.45 -9.56 -17.90
N ASP A 38 7.35 -9.85 -17.20
CA ASP A 38 7.06 -11.16 -16.59
C ASP A 38 5.54 -11.32 -16.41
N PRO A 39 4.92 -12.38 -16.94
CA PRO A 39 3.47 -12.57 -16.85
C PRO A 39 2.94 -12.66 -15.41
N TYR A 40 1.87 -11.91 -15.10
CA TYR A 40 1.20 -11.94 -13.79
C TYR A 40 0.11 -13.02 -13.71
N ASP A 41 0.55 -14.25 -13.48
CA ASP A 41 -0.33 -15.42 -13.41
C ASP A 41 -1.20 -15.50 -12.13
N ASN A 42 -2.17 -16.41 -12.13
CA ASN A 42 -3.10 -16.62 -11.02
C ASN A 42 -2.42 -16.98 -9.69
N LYS A 43 -1.25 -17.65 -9.71
CA LYS A 43 -0.52 -17.96 -8.49
C LYS A 43 0.11 -16.69 -7.91
N LYS A 44 0.64 -15.80 -8.76
CA LYS A 44 1.20 -14.51 -8.34
C LYS A 44 0.12 -13.55 -7.81
N ARG A 45 -1.10 -13.57 -8.37
CA ARG A 45 -2.26 -12.80 -7.87
C ARG A 45 -2.66 -13.12 -6.43
N GLN A 46 -2.45 -14.37 -6.01
CA GLN A 46 -2.76 -14.82 -4.65
C GLN A 46 -1.64 -14.53 -3.63
N TRP A 47 -0.54 -13.91 -4.06
CA TRP A 47 0.51 -13.51 -3.12
C TRP A 47 0.00 -12.49 -2.11
N ASN A 48 0.59 -12.50 -0.92
CA ASN A 48 0.37 -11.40 0.00
C ASN A 48 0.93 -10.09 -0.57
N VAL A 49 0.37 -8.97 -0.14
CA VAL A 49 0.75 -7.64 -0.64
C VAL A 49 2.23 -7.30 -0.49
N GLY A 50 2.90 -7.78 0.57
CA GLY A 50 4.33 -7.58 0.75
C GLY A 50 5.16 -8.19 -0.38
N ARG A 51 4.80 -9.41 -0.83
CA ARG A 51 5.43 -10.04 -2.00
C ARG A 51 5.05 -9.32 -3.30
N LYS A 52 3.80 -8.88 -3.46
CA LYS A 52 3.35 -8.10 -4.62
C LYS A 52 4.15 -6.80 -4.77
N LEU A 53 4.38 -6.07 -3.68
CA LEU A 53 5.19 -4.84 -3.67
C LEU A 53 6.63 -5.08 -4.10
N ILE A 54 7.29 -6.10 -3.53
CA ILE A 54 8.66 -6.47 -3.93
C ILE A 54 8.71 -6.83 -5.42
N TYR A 55 7.68 -7.53 -5.90
CA TYR A 55 7.58 -7.90 -7.29
C TYR A 55 7.37 -6.69 -8.21
N ALA A 56 6.46 -5.76 -7.87
CA ALA A 56 6.26 -4.52 -8.60
C ALA A 56 7.56 -3.68 -8.68
N GLN A 57 8.32 -3.60 -7.58
CA GLN A 57 9.63 -2.94 -7.57
C GLN A 57 10.64 -3.64 -8.49
N LYS A 58 10.64 -4.98 -8.52
CA LYS A 58 11.50 -5.73 -9.44
C LYS A 58 11.17 -5.39 -10.89
N LEU A 59 9.90 -5.41 -11.28
CA LEU A 59 9.47 -5.15 -12.66
C LEU A 59 9.78 -3.70 -13.08
N THR A 60 9.44 -2.73 -12.24
CA THR A 60 9.69 -1.31 -12.53
C THR A 60 11.18 -0.98 -12.66
N LYS A 61 12.05 -1.65 -11.88
CA LYS A 61 13.52 -1.52 -12.04
C LYS A 61 14.06 -2.11 -13.34
N GLN A 62 13.42 -3.16 -13.87
CA GLN A 62 13.81 -3.78 -15.14
C GLN A 62 13.48 -2.91 -16.36
N MET A 63 12.63 -1.90 -16.20
CA MET A 63 12.34 -0.93 -17.27
C MET A 63 13.48 0.09 -17.47
N HIS A 64 14.49 0.12 -16.59
CA HIS A 64 15.69 0.97 -16.71
C HIS A 64 15.42 2.46 -17.02
N SER A 65 14.29 3.00 -16.57
CA SER A 65 13.90 4.40 -16.81
C SER A 65 14.08 5.26 -15.57
N GLU A 66 14.80 6.38 -15.71
CA GLU A 66 14.95 7.40 -14.65
C GLU A 66 13.61 7.98 -14.21
N SER A 67 12.62 8.03 -15.12
CA SER A 67 11.27 8.51 -14.80
C SER A 67 10.55 7.65 -13.76
N LEU A 68 11.00 6.42 -13.50
CA LEU A 68 10.40 5.50 -12.53
C LEU A 68 11.14 5.44 -11.18
N ILE A 69 12.15 6.29 -10.96
CA ILE A 69 12.84 6.37 -9.66
C ILE A 69 11.83 6.72 -8.56
N GLY A 70 11.00 7.75 -8.78
CA GLY A 70 9.98 8.17 -7.83
C GLY A 70 8.94 7.07 -7.54
N LEU A 71 8.56 6.28 -8.55
CA LEU A 71 7.65 5.13 -8.34
C LEU A 71 8.23 4.10 -7.37
N ASN A 72 9.52 3.81 -7.46
CA ASN A 72 10.16 2.85 -6.57
C ASN A 72 10.19 3.33 -5.11
N GLU A 73 10.38 4.63 -4.90
CA GLU A 73 10.31 5.27 -3.58
C GLU A 73 8.88 5.17 -3.01
N ILE A 74 7.87 5.46 -3.83
CA ILE A 74 6.46 5.34 -3.44
C ILE A 74 6.09 3.89 -3.08
N LEU A 75 6.59 2.90 -3.84
CA LEU A 75 6.38 1.48 -3.52
C LEU A 75 7.05 1.07 -2.20
N ASN A 76 8.22 1.64 -1.88
CA ASN A 76 8.86 1.45 -0.57
C ASN A 76 8.03 2.08 0.54
N GLU A 77 7.48 3.27 0.32
CA GLU A 77 6.61 3.94 1.27
C GLU A 77 5.33 3.14 1.52
N ALA A 78 4.66 2.68 0.46
CA ALA A 78 3.50 1.81 0.54
C ALA A 78 3.80 0.55 1.37
N LYS A 79 4.98 -0.06 1.19
CA LYS A 79 5.41 -1.21 2.00
C LYS A 79 5.43 -0.90 3.50
N MET A 80 6.01 0.24 3.89
CA MET A 80 6.03 0.67 5.29
C MET A 80 4.61 0.88 5.84
N HIS A 81 3.72 1.45 5.03
CA HIS A 81 2.31 1.63 5.39
C HIS A 81 1.59 0.29 5.57
N PHE A 82 1.80 -0.69 4.69
CA PHE A 82 1.22 -2.03 4.82
C PHE A 82 1.74 -2.77 6.06
N GLU A 83 3.02 -2.62 6.38
CA GLU A 83 3.60 -3.13 7.63
C GLU A 83 2.95 -2.48 8.86
N ARG A 84 2.75 -1.16 8.83
CA ARG A 84 2.04 -0.44 9.91
C ARG A 84 0.59 -0.91 10.04
N ARG A 85 -0.13 -1.06 8.93
CA ARG A 85 -1.49 -1.62 8.91
C ARG A 85 -1.56 -3.01 9.49
N ASN A 86 -0.57 -3.87 9.22
CA ASN A 86 -0.51 -5.21 9.80
C ASN A 86 -0.36 -5.14 11.33
N VAL A 87 0.44 -4.21 11.85
CA VAL A 87 0.54 -4.00 13.31
C VAL A 87 -0.81 -3.58 13.89
N VAL A 88 -1.52 -2.66 13.24
CA VAL A 88 -2.83 -2.16 13.69
C VAL A 88 -3.90 -3.25 13.64
N ILE A 89 -4.15 -3.83 12.46
CA ILE A 89 -5.27 -4.76 12.21
C ILE A 89 -5.08 -6.10 12.93
N HIS A 90 -3.83 -6.58 13.11
CA HIS A 90 -3.58 -7.85 13.78
C HIS A 90 -3.36 -7.71 15.29
N SER A 91 -3.49 -6.51 15.86
CA SER A 91 -3.51 -6.32 17.32
C SER A 91 -4.93 -6.36 17.86
N CYS A 92 -5.08 -6.74 19.12
CA CYS A 92 -6.33 -6.57 19.84
C CYS A 92 -6.47 -5.08 20.20
N ILE A 93 -7.39 -4.38 19.53
CA ILE A 93 -7.70 -2.98 19.79
C ILE A 93 -8.86 -2.92 20.79
N PHE A 94 -8.61 -2.40 21.99
CA PHE A 94 -9.62 -2.20 23.02
C PHE A 94 -10.22 -0.80 22.98
N ALA A 95 -11.35 -0.61 23.67
CA ALA A 95 -11.93 0.69 23.90
C ALA A 95 -10.88 1.70 24.38
N GLY A 96 -10.95 2.92 23.85
CA GLY A 96 -9.98 3.97 24.15
C GLY A 96 -8.64 3.82 23.44
N GLY A 97 -8.45 2.88 22.49
CA GLY A 97 -7.28 2.85 21.60
C GLY A 97 -6.08 2.06 22.09
N ARG A 98 -6.24 1.32 23.20
CA ARG A 98 -5.17 0.44 23.69
C ARG A 98 -5.01 -0.76 22.74
N MET A 99 -3.82 -0.91 22.20
CA MET A 99 -3.42 -2.03 21.34
C MET A 99 -2.57 -3.04 22.11
N VAL A 100 -3.00 -4.29 22.09
CA VAL A 100 -2.23 -5.42 22.62
C VAL A 100 -1.81 -6.31 21.46
N SER A 101 -0.49 -6.46 21.28
CA SER A 101 0.06 -7.32 20.25
C SER A 101 -0.11 -8.79 20.62
N ASN A 102 -0.36 -9.64 19.61
CA ASN A 102 -0.35 -11.09 19.78
C ASN A 102 1.07 -11.68 19.95
N ARG A 103 2.13 -10.88 19.77
CA ARG A 103 3.51 -11.35 19.95
C ARG A 103 3.89 -11.36 21.43
N LYS A 104 4.46 -12.48 21.89
CA LYS A 104 4.97 -12.62 23.26
C LYS A 104 6.02 -11.53 23.54
N ASN A 105 5.86 -10.80 24.64
CA ASN A 105 6.72 -9.70 25.10
C ASN A 105 6.71 -8.42 24.26
N ALA A 106 5.80 -8.26 23.30
CA ALA A 106 5.64 -6.96 22.65
C ALA A 106 4.96 -5.98 23.62
N PRO A 107 5.46 -4.75 23.76
CA PRO A 107 4.84 -3.77 24.64
C PRO A 107 3.45 -3.39 24.14
N ASN A 108 2.55 -3.09 25.09
CA ASN A 108 1.26 -2.51 24.75
C ASN A 108 1.49 -1.15 24.08
N GLN A 109 0.71 -0.88 23.05
CA GLN A 109 0.74 0.38 22.31
C GLN A 109 -0.59 1.11 22.48
N GLN A 110 -0.59 2.38 22.11
CA GLN A 110 -1.77 3.22 22.07
C GLN A 110 -1.93 3.71 20.63
N ILE A 111 -3.16 3.75 20.13
CA ILE A 111 -3.47 4.37 18.85
C ILE A 111 -4.65 5.32 18.99
N SER A 112 -4.50 6.50 18.42
CA SER A 112 -5.51 7.54 18.36
C SER A 112 -6.27 7.52 17.04
N ALA A 113 -7.46 8.14 17.02
CA ALA A 113 -8.20 8.37 15.79
C ALA A 113 -7.39 9.20 14.78
N SER A 114 -6.59 10.15 15.26
CA SER A 114 -5.72 10.98 14.42
C SER A 114 -4.66 10.14 13.71
N GLU A 115 -3.97 9.23 14.41
CA GLU A 115 -2.98 8.34 13.81
C GLU A 115 -3.59 7.40 12.77
N LEU A 116 -4.82 6.90 13.01
CA LEU A 116 -5.54 6.09 12.03
C LEU A 116 -5.92 6.90 10.78
N ASN A 117 -6.40 8.14 10.95
CA ASN A 117 -6.70 9.03 9.82
C ASN A 117 -5.43 9.34 9.02
N GLN A 118 -4.33 9.69 9.68
CA GLN A 118 -3.04 9.91 9.02
C GLN A 118 -2.61 8.68 8.22
N LEU A 119 -2.69 7.49 8.81
CA LEU A 119 -2.35 6.25 8.12
C LEU A 119 -3.24 6.01 6.88
N ALA A 120 -4.55 6.29 7.00
CA ALA A 120 -5.48 6.19 5.87
C ALA A 120 -5.14 7.20 4.76
N GLU A 121 -4.90 8.45 5.11
CA GLU A 121 -4.54 9.51 4.16
C GLU A 121 -3.20 9.22 3.46
N SER A 122 -2.19 8.75 4.19
CA SER A 122 -0.90 8.38 3.63
C SER A 122 -1.00 7.25 2.61
N ILE A 123 -1.73 6.17 2.93
CA ILE A 123 -1.87 5.07 1.97
C ILE A 123 -2.72 5.48 0.76
N TRP A 124 -3.72 6.36 0.96
CA TRP A 124 -4.50 6.93 -0.15
C TRP A 124 -3.61 7.75 -1.09
N ALA A 125 -2.74 8.60 -0.54
CA ALA A 125 -1.79 9.37 -1.33
C ALA A 125 -0.84 8.45 -2.13
N CYS A 126 -0.28 7.41 -1.51
CA CYS A 126 0.54 6.43 -2.23
C CYS A 126 -0.25 5.76 -3.37
N LYS A 127 -1.50 5.36 -3.12
CA LYS A 127 -2.38 4.77 -4.14
C LYS A 127 -2.57 5.71 -5.32
N GLU A 128 -2.87 6.98 -5.08
CA GLU A 128 -3.10 7.96 -6.16
C GLU A 128 -1.82 8.22 -6.96
N GLN A 129 -0.66 8.26 -6.31
CA GLN A 129 0.61 8.41 -7.00
C GLN A 129 0.95 7.18 -7.84
N ILE A 130 0.76 5.96 -7.31
CA ILE A 130 0.94 4.72 -8.09
C ILE A 130 0.03 4.73 -9.32
N ASN A 131 -1.24 5.12 -9.14
CA ASN A 131 -2.19 5.25 -10.24
C ASN A 131 -1.69 6.23 -11.32
N MET A 132 -1.18 7.39 -10.90
CA MET A 132 -0.64 8.39 -11.81
C MET A 132 0.53 7.83 -12.63
N TYR A 133 1.48 7.14 -12.00
CA TYR A 133 2.59 6.49 -12.71
C TYR A 133 2.10 5.43 -13.69
N ARG A 134 1.18 4.55 -13.25
CA ARG A 134 0.61 3.51 -14.09
C ARG A 134 -0.12 4.07 -15.31
N CYS A 135 -0.83 5.18 -15.16
CA CYS A 135 -1.62 5.76 -16.24
C CYS A 135 -0.79 6.65 -17.18
N ARG A 136 0.25 7.34 -16.68
CA ARG A 136 0.94 8.39 -17.43
C ARG A 136 2.38 8.06 -17.81
N HIS A 137 3.09 7.30 -16.99
CA HIS A 137 4.52 7.04 -17.18
C HIS A 137 4.79 5.66 -17.76
N ILE A 138 4.03 4.64 -17.37
CA ILE A 138 4.25 3.26 -17.85
C ILE A 138 3.89 3.07 -19.34
N PRO A 139 2.73 3.52 -19.85
CA PRO A 139 2.37 3.30 -21.24
C PRO A 139 3.38 3.81 -22.27
N PRO A 140 3.93 5.05 -22.17
CA PRO A 140 4.92 5.51 -23.14
C PRO A 140 6.21 4.68 -23.10
N LEU A 141 6.68 4.27 -21.91
CA LEU A 141 7.88 3.43 -21.79
C LEU A 141 7.72 2.06 -22.43
N LEU A 142 6.52 1.46 -22.33
CA LEU A 142 6.23 0.20 -23.00
C LEU A 142 6.24 0.37 -24.53
N ALA A 143 5.62 1.43 -25.04
CA ALA A 143 5.62 1.72 -26.47
C ALA A 143 7.04 1.97 -27.02
N GLU A 144 7.91 2.64 -26.28
CA GLU A 144 9.32 2.83 -26.64
C GLU A 144 10.08 1.49 -26.72
N SER A 145 9.84 0.59 -25.77
CA SER A 145 10.46 -0.74 -25.75
C SER A 145 10.01 -1.66 -26.90
N GLU A 146 8.77 -1.51 -27.35
CA GLU A 146 8.23 -2.27 -28.49
C GLU A 146 8.79 -1.76 -29.82
N ASN A 147 9.04 -0.45 -29.95
CA ASN A 147 9.61 0.15 -31.17
C ASN A 147 11.13 -0.02 -31.29
N ALA A 148 11.82 -0.44 -30.22
CA ALA A 148 13.26 -0.67 -30.20
C ALA A 148 13.66 -2.11 -30.56
N ASN A 149 12.70 -3.03 -30.68
CA ASN A 149 12.88 -4.43 -31.11
C ASN A 149 12.42 -4.63 -32.56
#